data_AF-A0A1I3X4Q0-F1
#
_entry.id   AF-A0A1I3X4Q0-F1
#
_cell.length_a   1.000
_cell.length_b   1.000
_cell.length_c   1.000
_cell.angle_alpha   90.00
_cell.angle_beta   90.00
_cell.angle_gamma   90.00
#
_symmetry.space_group_name_H-M   'P 1'
#
loop_
_entity.id
_entity.type
_entity.pdbx_description
1 polymer ?
#
loop_
_entity_poly.entity_id
_entity_poly.type
_entity_poly.pdbx_seq_one_letter_code
_entity_poly.pdbx_strand_id
1 'polypeptide(L)'
;MQNHPFNWIATTIAALAIGIWLFTSYGMIHEEHMEEAEVSTKSHNDEGYFIEVEDKKVHVKDTSTWMLLEEGQTYNITYEWYGMKKPYVTAVNQAHDDDQVGGH
;
A
#
# COMPACT_ATOMS: atom_id res chain seq x y z
N MET A 1 55.61 -2.65 1.83
CA MET A 1 54.18 -2.80 2.17
C MET A 1 53.44 -1.67 1.50
N GLN A 2 52.70 -1.95 0.42
CA GLN A 2 51.94 -0.92 -0.30
C GLN A 2 50.78 -0.49 0.60
N ASN A 3 50.87 0.72 1.13
CA ASN A 3 49.75 1.39 1.78
C ASN A 3 48.70 1.62 0.70
N HIS A 4 47.68 0.78 0.62
CA HIS A 4 46.50 1.10 -0.18
C HIS A 4 45.84 2.32 0.49
N PRO A 5 45.85 3.51 -0.12
CA PRO A 5 45.29 4.71 0.50
C PRO A 5 43.75 4.64 0.61
N PHE A 6 43.14 3.67 -0.07
CA PHE A 6 41.70 3.51 -0.17
C PHE A 6 41.32 2.04 0.08
N ASN A 7 40.51 1.80 1.11
CA ASN A 7 40.03 0.47 1.46
C ASN A 7 38.82 0.10 0.58
N TRP A 8 39.11 -0.37 -0.63
CA TRP A 8 38.10 -0.79 -1.61
C TRP A 8 37.12 -1.84 -1.08
N ILE A 9 37.55 -2.71 -0.16
CA ILE A 9 36.70 -3.72 0.48
C ILE A 9 35.65 -3.02 1.34
N ALA A 10 36.06 -2.10 2.21
CA ALA A 10 35.14 -1.31 3.04
C ALA A 10 34.19 -0.45 2.18
N THR A 11 34.70 0.16 1.11
CA THR A 11 33.85 0.92 0.17
C THR A 11 32.80 0.04 -0.50
N THR A 12 33.17 -1.17 -0.91
CA THR A 12 32.24 -2.11 -1.55
C THR A 12 31.16 -2.57 -0.56
N ILE A 13 31.55 -2.88 0.68
CA ILE A 13 30.60 -3.24 1.75
C ILE A 13 29.64 -2.08 2.02
N ALA A 14 30.14 -0.85 2.12
CA ALA A 14 29.31 0.33 2.33
C ALA A 14 28.34 0.57 1.16
N ALA A 15 28.81 0.43 -0.09
CA ALA A 15 27.97 0.57 -1.27
C ALA A 15 26.85 -0.48 -1.31
N LEU A 16 27.15 -1.74 -0.96
CA LEU A 16 26.16 -2.80 -0.86
C LEU A 16 25.16 -2.55 0.27
N ALA A 17 25.62 -2.12 1.44
CA ALA A 17 24.74 -1.80 2.58
C ALA A 17 23.78 -0.65 2.24
N ILE A 18 24.26 0.41 1.58
CA ILE A 18 23.44 1.52 1.12
C ILE A 18 22.45 1.04 0.05
N GLY A 19 22.90 0.21 -0.90
CA GLY A 19 22.03 -0.35 -1.94
C GLY A 19 20.89 -1.19 -1.36
N ILE A 20 21.20 -2.07 -0.41
CA ILE A 20 20.21 -2.88 0.31
C ILE A 20 19.25 -1.98 1.08
N TRP A 21 19.76 -0.99 1.82
CA TRP A 21 18.94 -0.05 2.58
C TRP A 21 18.00 0.76 1.69
N LEU A 22 18.46 1.23 0.54
CA LEU A 22 17.62 1.92 -0.43
C LEU A 22 16.57 0.99 -1.02
N PHE A 23 16.93 -0.24 -1.37
CA PHE A 23 15.99 -1.20 -1.92
C PHE A 23 14.88 -1.56 -0.91
N THR A 24 15.23 -1.87 0.33
CA THR A 24 14.24 -2.19 1.36
C THR A 24 13.41 -0.98 1.75
N SER A 25 13.99 0.22 1.81
CA SER A 25 13.27 1.43 2.21
C SER A 25 12.36 2.00 1.11
N TYR A 26 12.65 1.77 -0.18
CA TYR A 26 11.91 2.42 -1.28
C TYR A 26 11.29 1.45 -2.28
N GLY A 27 11.80 0.22 -2.39
CA GLY A 27 11.38 -0.76 -3.39
C GLY A 27 10.44 -1.84 -2.88
N MET A 28 10.32 -2.01 -1.56
CA MET A 28 9.44 -3.02 -0.98
C MET A 28 7.99 -2.53 -1.00
N ILE A 29 7.15 -3.24 -1.76
CA ILE A 29 5.69 -3.09 -1.71
C ILE A 29 5.23 -3.85 -0.47
N HIS A 30 4.55 -3.15 0.42
CA HIS A 30 3.82 -3.71 1.52
C HIS A 30 2.35 -3.76 1.13
N GLU A 31 1.68 -4.81 1.56
CA GLU A 31 0.26 -5.06 1.30
C GLU A 31 -0.38 -5.43 2.64
N GLU A 32 -1.50 -4.79 2.96
CA GLU A 32 -2.30 -5.11 4.13
C GLU A 32 -3.73 -5.38 3.68
N HIS A 33 -4.26 -6.52 4.11
CA HIS A 33 -5.63 -6.95 3.87
C HIS A 33 -6.43 -6.74 5.15
N MET A 34 -7.50 -5.95 5.05
CA MET A 34 -8.47 -5.78 6.12
C MET A 34 -9.76 -6.47 5.71
N GLU A 35 -10.17 -7.46 6.50
CA GLU A 35 -11.43 -8.16 6.33
C GLU A 35 -12.55 -7.41 7.08
N GLU A 36 -13.75 -7.36 6.50
CA GLU A 36 -14.94 -6.74 7.09
C GLU A 36 -14.78 -5.28 7.53
N ALA A 37 -13.92 -4.52 6.84
CA ALA A 37 -13.56 -3.17 7.22
C ALA A 37 -14.69 -2.18 6.88
N GLU A 38 -15.21 -1.47 7.88
CA GLU A 38 -16.29 -0.50 7.72
C GLU A 38 -15.76 0.82 7.14
N VAL A 39 -16.37 1.29 6.06
CA VAL A 39 -16.10 2.63 5.51
C VAL A 39 -16.89 3.65 6.32
N SER A 40 -16.23 4.40 7.19
CA SER A 40 -16.89 5.39 8.05
C SER A 40 -17.22 6.68 7.30
N THR A 41 -16.30 7.15 6.46
CA THR A 41 -16.43 8.43 5.75
C THR A 41 -15.80 8.36 4.36
N LYS A 42 -16.41 9.07 3.39
CA LYS A 42 -15.84 9.31 2.06
C LYS A 42 -15.52 10.78 1.87
N SER A 43 -14.34 11.08 1.32
CA SER A 43 -13.96 12.44 0.97
C SER A 43 -13.23 12.51 -0.37
N HIS A 44 -13.30 13.66 -1.03
CA HIS A 44 -12.54 13.94 -2.24
C HIS A 44 -11.97 15.36 -2.17
N ASN A 45 -10.78 15.56 -2.71
CA ASN A 45 -10.14 16.87 -2.82
C ASN A 45 -9.22 16.89 -4.06
N ASP A 46 -8.43 17.96 -4.22
CA ASP A 46 -7.50 18.11 -5.34
C ASP A 46 -6.41 17.02 -5.39
N GLU A 47 -6.17 16.29 -4.29
CA GLU A 47 -5.22 15.17 -4.23
C GLU A 47 -5.84 13.83 -4.66
N GLY A 48 -7.17 13.74 -4.82
CA GLY A 48 -7.87 12.54 -5.27
C GLY A 48 -9.03 12.11 -4.38
N TYR A 49 -9.29 10.81 -4.36
CA TYR A 49 -10.43 10.19 -3.69
C TYR A 49 -9.98 9.42 -2.45
N PHE A 50 -10.73 9.53 -1.36
CA PHE A 50 -10.33 8.95 -0.08
C PHE A 50 -11.51 8.32 0.64
N ILE A 51 -11.20 7.28 1.40
CA ILE A 51 -12.09 6.65 2.38
C ILE A 51 -11.41 6.62 3.74
N GLU A 52 -12.22 6.60 4.79
CA GLU A 52 -11.78 6.38 6.16
C GLU A 52 -12.28 5.01 6.62
N VAL A 53 -11.35 4.20 7.12
CA VAL A 53 -11.58 2.81 7.53
C VAL A 53 -10.78 2.61 8.82
N GLU A 54 -11.44 2.24 9.92
CA GLU A 54 -10.81 2.11 11.25
C GLU A 54 -9.89 3.30 11.63
N ASP A 55 -10.39 4.53 11.48
CA ASP A 55 -9.64 5.78 11.72
C ASP A 55 -8.39 5.99 10.83
N LYS A 56 -8.20 5.15 9.80
CA LYS A 56 -7.15 5.31 8.78
C LYS A 56 -7.73 5.92 7.51
N LYS A 57 -7.15 7.02 7.05
CA LYS A 57 -7.47 7.61 5.75
C LYS A 57 -6.67 6.94 4.63
N VAL A 58 -7.35 6.29 3.70
CA VAL A 58 -6.75 5.57 2.58
C VAL A 58 -7.13 6.23 1.25
N HIS A 59 -6.16 6.36 0.34
CA HIS A 59 -6.41 6.89 -1.00
C HIS A 59 -6.99 5.81 -1.92
N VAL A 60 -8.05 6.13 -2.65
CA VAL A 60 -8.64 5.24 -3.66
C VAL A 60 -8.17 5.72 -5.03
N LYS A 61 -7.44 4.85 -5.73
CA LYS A 61 -6.80 5.19 -7.00
C LYS A 61 -7.79 5.57 -8.09
N ASP A 62 -8.89 4.82 -8.20
CA ASP A 62 -9.84 4.92 -9.29
C ASP A 62 -11.19 5.46 -8.79
N THR A 63 -11.71 6.48 -9.48
CA THR A 63 -13.01 7.10 -9.14
C THR A 63 -14.14 6.10 -9.16
N SER A 64 -14.13 5.16 -10.10
CA SER A 64 -15.14 4.09 -10.20
C SER A 64 -15.19 3.25 -8.93
N THR A 65 -14.04 2.84 -8.41
CA THR A 65 -13.93 2.08 -7.16
C THR A 65 -14.44 2.91 -5.99
N TRP A 66 -14.05 4.19 -5.92
CA TRP A 66 -14.54 5.09 -4.88
C TRP A 66 -16.06 5.30 -4.95
N MET A 67 -16.65 5.33 -6.14
CA MET A 67 -18.10 5.47 -6.32
C MET A 67 -18.88 4.24 -5.85
N LEU A 68 -18.30 3.04 -5.93
CA LEU A 68 -18.94 1.79 -5.50
C LEU A 68 -18.92 1.58 -3.97
N LEU A 69 -18.03 2.27 -3.27
CA LEU A 69 -17.95 2.23 -1.82
C LEU A 69 -19.08 3.08 -1.21
N GLU A 70 -19.76 2.56 -0.20
CA GLU A 70 -20.80 3.27 0.55
C GLU A 70 -20.38 3.46 2.00
N GLU A 71 -20.73 4.60 2.58
CA GLU A 71 -20.50 4.87 4.00
C GLU A 71 -21.39 3.96 4.87
N GLY A 72 -20.83 3.41 5.94
CA GLY A 72 -21.49 2.45 6.84
C GLY A 72 -21.61 1.03 6.28
N GLN A 73 -21.00 0.73 5.13
CA GLN A 73 -20.89 -0.63 4.60
C GLN A 73 -19.52 -1.23 4.91
N THR A 74 -19.48 -2.56 5.05
CA THR A 74 -18.26 -3.34 5.31
C THR A 74 -17.73 -3.98 4.04
N TYR A 75 -16.42 -3.88 3.85
CA TYR A 75 -15.72 -4.39 2.68
C TYR A 75 -14.42 -5.08 3.08
N ASN A 76 -14.03 -6.07 2.29
CA ASN A 76 -12.67 -6.59 2.32
C ASN A 76 -11.80 -5.65 1.48
N ILE A 77 -10.95 -4.88 2.15
CA ILE A 77 -10.13 -3.83 1.53
C ILE A 77 -8.67 -4.25 1.58
N THR A 78 -8.04 -4.25 0.41
CA THR A 78 -6.59 -4.42 0.29
C THR A 78 -5.97 -3.09 -0.10
N TYR A 79 -4.94 -2.68 0.64
CA TYR A 79 -4.15 -1.51 0.29
C TYR A 79 -2.68 -1.83 0.25
N GLU A 80 -2.00 -1.15 -0.67
CA GLU A 80 -0.58 -1.28 -0.89
C GLU A 80 0.13 0.06 -0.63
N TRP A 81 1.36 -0.02 -0.13
CA TRP A 81 2.27 1.12 -0.07
C TRP A 81 3.69 0.69 -0.36
N TYR A 82 4.50 1.62 -0.88
CA TYR A 82 5.92 1.39 -1.09
C TYR A 82 6.73 2.60 -0.61
N GLY A 83 7.77 2.31 0.16
CA GLY A 83 8.58 3.31 0.85
C GLY A 83 7.75 4.36 1.58
N MET A 84 8.00 5.64 1.27
CA MET A 84 7.31 6.78 1.92
C MET A 84 6.03 7.23 1.20
N LYS A 85 5.49 6.44 0.26
CA LYS A 85 4.25 6.82 -0.43
C LYS A 85 3.02 6.53 0.41
N LYS A 86 1.97 7.35 0.24
CA LYS A 86 0.68 7.16 0.90
C LYS A 86 0.08 5.82 0.47
N PRO A 87 -0.50 5.02 1.40
CA PRO A 87 -1.20 3.79 1.05
C PRO A 87 -2.36 4.05 0.10
N TYR A 88 -2.55 3.14 -0.85
CA TYR A 88 -3.66 3.22 -1.81
C TYR A 88 -4.39 1.88 -1.93
N VAL A 89 -5.71 1.96 -2.09
CA VAL A 89 -6.57 0.79 -2.27
C VAL A 89 -6.29 0.13 -3.63
N THR A 90 -6.04 -1.17 -3.62
CA THR A 90 -5.82 -1.99 -4.82
C THR A 90 -6.94 -2.98 -5.11
N ALA A 91 -7.62 -3.45 -4.06
CA ALA A 91 -8.79 -4.31 -4.21
C ALA A 91 -9.86 -3.99 -3.16
N VAL A 92 -11.12 -4.11 -3.57
CA VAL A 92 -12.31 -3.99 -2.71
C VAL A 92 -13.26 -5.10 -3.11
N ASN A 93 -13.66 -5.94 -2.15
CA ASN A 93 -14.76 -6.89 -2.30
C ASN A 93 -15.79 -6.63 -1.20
N GLN A 94 -17.08 -6.80 -1.48
CA GLN A 94 -18.08 -6.80 -0.41
C GLN A 94 -17.86 -8.02 0.48
N ALA A 95 -17.83 -7.83 1.80
CA ALA A 95 -17.56 -8.91 2.73
C ALA A 95 -18.64 -10.02 2.73
N HIS A 96 -19.80 -9.74 2.11
CA HIS A 96 -20.93 -10.66 1.98
C HIS A 96 -21.00 -11.42 0.64
N ASP A 97 -20.08 -11.18 -0.31
CA ASP A 97 -20.12 -11.73 -1.67
C ASP A 97 -19.28 -13.02 -1.86
N ASP A 98 -19.00 -13.76 -0.79
CA ASP A 98 -18.40 -15.11 -0.91
C ASP A 98 -19.38 -16.17 -1.48
N ASP A 99 -20.64 -15.78 -1.75
CA ASP A 99 -21.68 -16.68 -2.27
C ASP A 99 -22.14 -16.32 -3.70
N GLN A 100 -21.25 -16.35 -4.70
CA GLN A 100 -21.55 -16.84 -6.08
C GLN A 100 -20.44 -16.52 -7.10
N VAL A 101 -19.49 -17.44 -7.27
CA VAL A 101 -18.89 -17.73 -8.59
C VAL A 101 -18.83 -19.24 -8.80
N GLY A 102 -20.01 -19.85 -8.77
CA GLY A 102 -20.29 -21.14 -9.39
C GLY A 102 -21.20 -20.92 -10.60
N GLY A 103 -20.64 -20.90 -11.80
CA GLY A 103 -21.38 -20.73 -13.04
C GLY A 103 -20.77 -21.58 -14.16
N HIS A 104 -21.25 -22.83 -14.23
CA HIS A 104 -21.23 -23.85 -15.31
C HIS A 104 -20.11 -23.88 -16.36
#